data_AF-A0A7S4T138-F1
#
_entry.id   AF-A0A7S4T138-F1
#
_cell.length_a   1.000
_cell.length_b   1.000
_cell.length_c   1.000
_cell.angle_alpha   90.00
_cell.angle_beta   90.00
_cell.angle_gamma   90.00
#
_symmetry.space_group_name_H-M   'P 1'
#
loop_
_entity.id
_entity.type
_entity.pdbx_description
1 polymer ?
#
loop_
_entity_poly.entity_id
_entity_poly.type
_entity_poly.pdbx_seq_one_letter_code
_entity_poly.pdbx_strand_id
1 'polypeptide(L)'
;IEKPQAFTNIEGIIEKSEALMVARGDLGVELGVYRVPFAQKLLIQRAKQAGLFVITATQMVESMIEAPVPTRAEVADLENAVFDGTDAVMLSGEAASGKYPVEAVMAEASAAREAESVKHRLRRACPPVESALVAPPRLHVNMGNKRQETNDALRRTKVVASLGPASWSEEMIPKMILAGTDIFRLNCSHRRGGDFERVYPLIRKCAEELGRKVECLGDLQGPKFRVAELAGDPVPLVEGDLLEFGICRDDNDAIRPGRITMKSTVEQRALVKAAKPGIDLLIEDGLMKVNVVEKLSDTELKVKVIRGGKLKARKGVNVPDVEIDCAALTEKDIEDAEYLLGLDPPVEYICVSFAQKAQDLQELIDIMDRMKIPEEKRPKICPKIEKPQALTNIDGIIEKSQALMVARGDLGVELEVERVPFSQKTLIAKAKAAGLFVITATQMVESMIEAPVP
;
A
#
# COMPACT_ATOMS: atom_id res chain seq x y z
N ILE A 1 -1.82 9.99 29.30
CA ILE A 1 -0.35 10.07 29.18
C ILE A 1 -0.02 10.85 27.94
N GLU A 2 0.52 12.04 28.12
CA GLU A 2 0.81 13.01 27.05
C GLU A 2 2.25 13.56 27.13
N LYS A 3 2.98 13.29 28.22
CA LYS A 3 4.34 13.81 28.44
C LYS A 3 5.38 12.72 28.76
N PRO A 4 6.66 12.88 28.34
CA PRO A 4 7.75 11.95 28.63
C PRO A 4 7.99 11.68 30.12
N GLN A 5 7.76 12.66 30.98
CA GLN A 5 7.99 12.51 32.43
C GLN A 5 7.07 11.45 33.04
N ALA A 6 5.95 11.11 32.37
CA ALA A 6 5.05 10.05 32.79
C ALA A 6 5.70 8.67 32.73
N PHE A 7 6.63 8.39 31.80
CA PHE A 7 7.29 7.07 31.75
C PHE A 7 8.09 6.79 33.01
N THR A 8 8.75 7.81 33.57
CA THR A 8 9.54 7.69 34.81
C THR A 8 8.66 7.39 36.03
N ASN A 9 7.44 7.93 36.05
CA ASN A 9 6.51 7.83 37.18
C ASN A 9 5.35 6.87 36.90
N ILE A 10 5.43 6.08 35.83
CA ILE A 10 4.27 5.35 35.30
C ILE A 10 3.69 4.38 36.32
N GLU A 11 4.54 3.81 37.18
CA GLU A 11 4.13 2.87 38.22
C GLU A 11 3.18 3.54 39.22
N GLY A 12 3.57 4.71 39.74
CA GLY A 12 2.73 5.48 40.64
C GLY A 12 1.47 6.03 39.96
N ILE A 13 1.54 6.37 38.67
CA ILE A 13 0.36 6.77 37.89
C ILE A 13 -0.62 5.60 37.77
N ILE A 14 -0.14 4.43 37.36
CA ILE A 14 -0.95 3.21 37.18
C ILE A 14 -1.58 2.77 38.50
N GLU A 15 -0.83 2.80 39.61
CA GLU A 15 -1.35 2.45 40.94
C GLU A 15 -2.54 3.32 41.38
N LYS A 16 -2.62 4.56 40.88
CA LYS A 16 -3.67 5.53 41.21
C LYS A 16 -4.72 5.72 40.10
N SER A 17 -4.75 4.85 39.09
CA SER A 17 -5.63 4.99 37.93
C SER A 17 -6.46 3.73 37.68
N GLU A 18 -7.74 3.88 37.32
CA GLU A 18 -8.56 2.77 36.80
C GLU A 18 -8.45 2.61 35.28
N ALA A 19 -8.02 3.65 34.57
CA ALA A 19 -7.83 3.66 33.13
C ALA A 19 -6.59 4.48 32.72
N LEU A 20 -6.02 4.14 31.57
CA LEU A 20 -4.89 4.84 30.98
C LEU A 20 -5.19 5.24 29.54
N MET A 21 -5.13 6.55 29.28
CA MET A 21 -5.19 7.08 27.91
C MET A 21 -3.79 7.32 27.37
N VAL A 22 -3.52 6.92 26.13
CA VAL A 22 -2.34 7.29 25.34
C VAL A 22 -2.73 8.45 24.42
N ALA A 23 -2.31 9.67 24.75
CA ALA A 23 -2.62 10.89 23.99
C ALA A 23 -1.52 11.13 22.95
N ARG A 24 -1.70 10.59 21.75
CA ARG A 24 -0.61 10.44 20.77
C ARG A 24 -0.15 11.75 20.15
N GLY A 25 -1.06 12.69 19.89
CA GLY A 25 -0.74 14.00 19.34
C GLY A 25 0.23 14.77 20.23
N ASP A 26 -0.15 14.99 21.48
CA ASP A 26 0.72 15.66 22.48
C ASP A 26 2.03 14.91 22.70
N LEU A 27 1.96 13.58 22.78
CA LEU A 27 3.15 12.75 22.97
C LEU A 27 4.09 12.81 21.76
N GLY A 28 3.55 12.98 20.55
CA GLY A 28 4.31 13.18 19.31
C GLY A 28 5.04 14.51 19.27
N VAL A 29 4.44 15.58 19.83
CA VAL A 29 5.09 16.88 19.99
C VAL A 29 6.29 16.76 20.95
N GLU A 30 6.12 16.04 22.07
CA GLU A 30 7.13 15.97 23.12
C GLU A 30 8.25 14.94 22.85
N LEU A 31 7.93 13.79 22.25
CA LEU A 31 8.89 12.71 21.97
C LEU A 31 9.42 12.68 20.53
N GLY A 32 8.76 13.41 19.63
CA GLY A 32 8.89 13.23 18.18
C GLY A 32 8.02 12.07 17.65
N VAL A 33 7.43 12.28 16.47
CA VAL A 33 6.49 11.34 15.82
C VAL A 33 7.04 9.92 15.66
N TYR A 34 8.34 9.77 15.41
CA TYR A 34 8.99 8.47 15.23
C TYR A 34 9.06 7.61 16.50
N ARG A 35 8.82 8.20 17.68
CA ARG A 35 8.89 7.52 18.99
C ARG A 35 7.52 7.11 19.51
N VAL A 36 6.44 7.74 19.03
CA VAL A 36 5.07 7.48 19.45
C VAL A 36 4.69 5.99 19.33
N PRO A 37 4.97 5.27 18.21
CA PRO A 37 4.59 3.87 18.11
C PRO A 37 5.21 2.97 19.18
N PHE A 38 6.48 3.22 19.54
CA PHE A 38 7.16 2.47 20.59
C PHE A 38 6.63 2.81 21.98
N ALA A 39 6.43 4.11 22.24
CA ALA A 39 5.85 4.61 23.48
C ALA A 39 4.44 4.06 23.74
N GLN A 40 3.57 4.09 22.73
CA GLN A 40 2.23 3.51 22.75
C GLN A 40 2.27 2.04 23.15
N LYS A 41 3.09 1.23 22.48
CA LYS A 41 3.23 -0.21 22.79
C LYS A 41 3.60 -0.46 24.24
N LEU A 42 4.60 0.26 24.76
CA LEU A 42 5.02 0.14 26.16
C LEU A 42 3.90 0.52 27.14
N LEU A 43 3.19 1.62 26.87
CA LEU A 43 2.10 2.10 27.73
C LEU A 43 0.92 1.14 27.74
N ILE A 44 0.48 0.67 26.56
CA ILE A 44 -0.60 -0.32 26.45
C ILE A 44 -0.19 -1.58 27.22
N GLN A 45 0.99 -2.15 26.93
CA GLN A 45 1.45 -3.37 27.59
C GLN A 45 1.48 -3.21 29.12
N ARG A 46 2.03 -2.10 29.62
CA ARG A 46 2.18 -1.87 31.06
C ARG A 46 0.84 -1.67 31.77
N ALA A 47 -0.09 -0.96 31.13
CA ALA A 47 -1.44 -0.75 31.64
C ALA A 47 -2.25 -2.05 31.65
N LYS A 48 -2.19 -2.85 30.57
CA LYS A 48 -2.87 -4.15 30.50
C LYS A 48 -2.32 -5.15 31.51
N GLN A 49 -1.01 -5.17 31.77
CA GLN A 49 -0.41 -5.99 32.82
C GLN A 49 -0.92 -5.63 34.23
N ALA A 50 -1.32 -4.38 34.44
CA ALA A 50 -1.92 -3.91 35.69
C ALA A 50 -3.46 -4.01 35.69
N GLY A 51 -4.07 -4.54 34.63
CA GLY A 51 -5.52 -4.73 34.52
C GLY A 51 -6.31 -3.46 34.19
N LEU A 52 -5.65 -2.38 33.75
CA LEU A 52 -6.32 -1.12 33.43
C LEU A 52 -7.06 -1.20 32.09
N PHE A 53 -8.11 -0.39 31.98
CA PHE A 53 -8.73 -0.04 30.71
C PHE A 53 -7.83 0.95 29.95
N VAL A 54 -7.61 0.73 28.66
CA VAL A 54 -6.67 1.51 27.85
C VAL A 54 -7.37 2.17 26.67
N ILE A 55 -7.21 3.49 26.57
CA ILE A 55 -7.70 4.30 25.46
C ILE A 55 -6.52 4.74 24.60
N THR A 56 -6.57 4.52 23.29
CA THR A 56 -5.62 5.14 22.34
C THR A 56 -6.34 6.25 21.60
N ALA A 57 -5.85 7.48 21.75
CA ALA A 57 -6.54 8.67 21.29
C ALA A 57 -5.69 9.48 20.32
N THR A 58 -6.36 10.30 19.51
CA THR A 58 -5.82 11.29 18.55
C THR A 58 -5.07 10.68 17.37
N GLN A 59 -5.21 11.32 16.20
CA GLN A 59 -4.49 11.01 14.96
C GLN A 59 -4.67 9.56 14.45
N MET A 60 -5.80 8.92 14.78
CA MET A 60 -6.05 7.52 14.38
C MET A 60 -6.45 7.42 12.91
N VAL A 61 -7.32 8.33 12.47
CA VAL A 61 -7.85 8.46 11.09
C VAL A 61 -7.94 9.94 10.70
N GLU A 62 -6.91 10.73 11.02
CA GLU A 62 -6.88 12.20 10.93
C GLU A 62 -7.23 12.74 9.54
N SER A 63 -6.84 12.05 8.47
CA SER A 63 -7.18 12.39 7.09
C SER A 63 -8.68 12.51 6.87
N MET A 64 -9.50 11.82 7.70
CA MET A 64 -10.95 11.83 7.59
C MET A 64 -11.62 13.13 8.06
N ILE A 65 -10.84 14.10 8.57
CA ILE A 65 -11.31 15.49 8.71
C ILE A 65 -11.73 16.03 7.33
N GLU A 66 -10.95 15.72 6.30
CA GLU A 66 -11.11 16.25 4.94
C GLU A 66 -11.50 15.19 3.90
N ALA A 67 -11.32 13.90 4.19
CA ALA A 67 -11.61 12.78 3.29
C ALA A 67 -12.70 11.83 3.83
N PRO A 68 -13.51 11.19 2.96
CA PRO A 68 -14.55 10.25 3.40
C PRO A 68 -14.04 8.85 3.74
N VAL A 69 -12.75 8.56 3.52
CA VAL A 69 -12.13 7.23 3.68
C VAL A 69 -10.74 7.41 4.29
N PRO A 70 -10.31 6.59 5.27
CA PRO A 70 -9.00 6.71 5.87
C PRO A 70 -7.89 6.19 4.92
N THR A 71 -6.67 6.61 5.18
CA THR A 71 -5.49 6.06 4.52
C THR A 71 -5.18 4.64 5.00
N ARG A 72 -4.43 3.88 4.21
CA ARG A 72 -3.98 2.52 4.58
C ARG A 72 -3.01 2.55 5.77
N ALA A 73 -2.27 3.65 5.94
CA ALA A 73 -1.36 3.85 7.07
C ALA A 73 -2.13 4.02 8.38
N GLU A 74 -3.18 4.85 8.38
CA GLU A 74 -4.05 5.10 9.53
C GLU A 74 -4.76 3.82 9.99
N VAL A 75 -5.35 3.07 9.04
CA VAL A 75 -6.00 1.78 9.38
C VAL A 75 -5.00 0.79 9.94
N ALA A 76 -3.79 0.69 9.37
CA ALA A 76 -2.75 -0.18 9.91
C ALA A 76 -2.34 0.23 11.32
N ASP A 77 -2.21 1.53 11.60
CA ASP A 77 -1.86 2.05 12.92
C ASP A 77 -2.95 1.78 13.96
N LEU A 78 -4.22 2.01 13.59
CA LEU A 78 -5.40 1.70 14.40
C LEU A 78 -5.46 0.22 14.78
N GLU A 79 -5.37 -0.67 13.81
CA GLU A 79 -5.42 -2.10 14.09
C GLU A 79 -4.23 -2.58 14.91
N ASN A 80 -3.05 -1.97 14.74
CA ASN A 80 -1.90 -2.28 15.61
C ASN A 80 -2.19 -1.94 17.07
N ALA A 81 -2.88 -0.84 17.38
CA ALA A 81 -3.32 -0.53 18.75
C ALA A 81 -4.27 -1.61 19.31
N VAL A 82 -5.23 -2.06 18.50
CA VAL A 82 -6.17 -3.15 18.86
C VAL A 82 -5.44 -4.49 19.07
N PHE A 83 -4.46 -4.80 18.22
CA PHE A 83 -3.61 -5.99 18.38
C PHE A 83 -2.76 -5.92 19.66
N ASP A 84 -2.23 -4.75 19.99
CA ASP A 84 -1.45 -4.49 21.20
C ASP A 84 -2.28 -4.60 22.49
N GLY A 85 -3.62 -4.40 22.39
CA GLY A 85 -4.55 -4.64 23.49
C GLY A 85 -5.24 -3.40 24.04
N THR A 86 -5.30 -2.31 23.26
CA THR A 86 -6.19 -1.18 23.53
C THR A 86 -7.65 -1.65 23.68
N ASP A 87 -8.37 -1.06 24.62
CA ASP A 87 -9.80 -1.36 24.88
C ASP A 87 -10.74 -0.37 24.17
N ALA A 88 -10.29 0.86 23.89
CA ALA A 88 -11.02 1.83 23.08
C ALA A 88 -10.07 2.67 22.22
N VAL A 89 -10.47 2.88 20.96
CA VAL A 89 -9.89 3.90 20.08
C VAL A 89 -10.80 5.13 20.10
N MET A 90 -10.21 6.32 19.95
CA MET A 90 -10.92 7.58 20.14
C MET A 90 -10.66 8.54 18.98
N LEU A 91 -11.74 8.88 18.27
CA LEU A 91 -11.82 10.02 17.36
C LEU A 91 -11.72 11.35 18.11
N SER A 92 -11.06 12.32 17.48
CA SER A 92 -10.92 13.68 17.97
C SER A 92 -11.52 14.66 16.96
N GLY A 93 -10.70 15.30 16.12
CA GLY A 93 -11.16 16.30 15.16
C GLY A 93 -12.07 15.74 14.09
N GLU A 94 -11.93 14.45 13.76
CA GLU A 94 -12.68 13.73 12.74
C GLU A 94 -14.19 13.71 13.04
N ALA A 95 -14.55 13.41 14.30
CA ALA A 95 -15.94 13.39 14.74
C ALA A 95 -16.43 14.76 15.25
N ALA A 96 -15.54 15.57 15.82
CA ALA A 96 -15.92 16.84 16.45
C ALA A 96 -16.10 17.99 15.45
N SER A 97 -15.28 18.04 14.40
CA SER A 97 -15.21 19.17 13.45
C SER A 97 -14.97 18.76 12.00
N GLY A 98 -14.83 17.46 11.72
CA GLY A 98 -14.56 16.93 10.39
C GLY A 98 -15.78 16.97 9.47
N LYS A 99 -15.53 16.82 8.17
CA LYS A 99 -16.58 16.80 7.13
C LYS A 99 -17.38 15.49 7.09
N TYR A 100 -16.84 14.41 7.67
CA TYR A 100 -17.39 13.05 7.57
C TYR A 100 -17.45 12.33 8.94
N PRO A 101 -18.17 12.89 9.95
CA PRO A 101 -18.15 12.35 11.31
C PRO A 101 -18.78 10.96 11.43
N VAL A 102 -19.77 10.63 10.58
CA VAL A 102 -20.41 9.31 10.59
C VAL A 102 -19.47 8.27 9.98
N GLU A 103 -18.87 8.60 8.83
CA GLU A 103 -17.92 7.74 8.14
C GLU A 103 -16.68 7.49 8.99
N ALA A 104 -16.20 8.48 9.74
CA ALA A 104 -15.08 8.32 10.67
C ALA A 104 -15.40 7.30 11.78
N VAL A 105 -16.59 7.38 12.38
CA VAL A 105 -17.05 6.39 13.39
C VAL A 105 -17.17 5.00 12.76
N MET A 106 -17.72 4.91 11.55
CA MET A 106 -17.84 3.64 10.83
C MET A 106 -16.47 3.05 10.51
N ALA A 107 -15.50 3.87 10.10
CA ALA A 107 -14.14 3.43 9.78
C ALA A 107 -13.42 2.86 11.01
N GLU A 108 -13.43 3.56 12.16
CA GLU A 108 -12.84 3.03 13.39
C GLU A 108 -13.51 1.73 13.83
N ALA A 109 -14.85 1.69 13.81
CA ALA A 109 -15.62 0.51 14.22
C ALA A 109 -15.36 -0.69 13.31
N SER A 110 -15.23 -0.49 12.00
CA SER A 110 -14.93 -1.56 11.05
C SER A 110 -13.50 -2.07 11.20
N ALA A 111 -12.51 -1.18 11.32
CA ALA A 111 -11.12 -1.57 11.53
C ALA A 111 -10.92 -2.30 12.87
N ALA A 112 -11.56 -1.85 13.95
CA ALA A 112 -11.53 -2.55 15.23
C ALA A 112 -12.16 -3.96 15.13
N ARG A 113 -13.34 -4.07 14.50
CA ARG A 113 -14.02 -5.36 14.30
C ARG A 113 -13.17 -6.33 13.48
N GLU A 114 -12.56 -5.85 12.39
CA GLU A 114 -11.71 -6.68 11.54
C GLU A 114 -10.49 -7.16 12.32
N ALA A 115 -9.78 -6.26 12.99
CA ALA A 115 -8.63 -6.60 13.85
C ALA A 115 -8.99 -7.65 14.90
N GLU A 116 -10.11 -7.50 15.61
CA GLU A 116 -10.58 -8.46 16.60
C GLU A 116 -10.87 -9.84 15.98
N SER A 117 -11.50 -9.87 14.80
CA SER A 117 -11.87 -11.10 14.10
C SER A 117 -10.64 -11.96 13.75
N VAL A 118 -9.52 -11.32 13.41
CA VAL A 118 -8.29 -11.99 12.96
C VAL A 118 -7.22 -12.09 14.05
N LYS A 119 -7.39 -11.44 15.21
CA LYS A 119 -6.39 -11.36 16.30
C LYS A 119 -5.82 -12.72 16.71
N HIS A 120 -6.68 -13.73 16.83
CA HIS A 120 -6.27 -15.09 17.18
C HIS A 120 -5.46 -15.78 16.07
N ARG A 121 -5.77 -15.51 14.80
CA ARG A 121 -5.03 -16.02 13.64
C ARG A 121 -3.67 -15.34 13.55
N LEU A 122 -3.63 -14.02 13.78
CA LEU A 122 -2.39 -13.26 13.77
C LEU A 122 -1.41 -13.77 14.81
N ARG A 123 -1.86 -14.06 16.04
CA ARG A 123 -1.01 -14.66 17.09
C ARG A 123 -0.42 -16.03 16.71
N ARG A 124 -1.09 -16.79 15.84
CA ARG A 124 -0.59 -18.10 15.35
C ARG A 124 0.35 -17.94 14.16
N ALA A 125 0.00 -17.08 13.20
CA ALA A 125 0.75 -16.86 11.97
C ALA A 125 2.01 -16.01 12.17
N CYS A 126 1.92 -15.03 13.07
CA CYS A 126 2.98 -14.13 13.48
C CYS A 126 3.04 -14.16 15.01
N PRO A 127 3.53 -15.25 15.63
CA PRO A 127 3.70 -15.27 17.07
C PRO A 127 4.50 -14.03 17.50
N PRO A 128 4.12 -13.38 18.62
CA PRO A 128 4.97 -12.35 19.21
C PRO A 128 6.38 -12.90 19.29
N VAL A 129 7.38 -12.05 19.07
CA VAL A 129 8.78 -12.44 19.23
C VAL A 129 9.01 -12.75 20.72
N GLU A 130 8.61 -13.93 21.17
CA GLU A 130 8.91 -14.50 22.48
C GLU A 130 9.78 -15.75 22.28
N SER A 131 11.04 -15.56 22.69
CA SER A 131 12.05 -16.57 23.01
C SER A 131 12.36 -17.66 21.97
N ALA A 132 13.28 -17.34 21.05
CA ALA A 132 14.40 -18.25 20.85
C ALA A 132 15.30 -18.14 22.10
N LEU A 133 15.03 -18.92 23.16
CA LEU A 133 15.90 -19.21 24.32
C LEU A 133 16.57 -18.05 25.10
N VAL A 134 16.24 -16.79 24.82
CA VAL A 134 16.75 -15.61 25.55
C VAL A 134 15.55 -14.94 26.19
N ALA A 135 15.57 -14.81 27.53
CA ALA A 135 14.59 -14.01 28.26
C ALA A 135 14.46 -12.65 27.56
N PRO A 136 13.24 -12.16 27.26
CA PRO A 136 13.10 -10.87 26.60
C PRO A 136 13.92 -9.84 27.39
N PRO A 137 14.73 -8.99 26.71
CA PRO A 137 15.42 -7.92 27.41
C PRO A 137 14.37 -7.20 28.25
N ARG A 138 14.63 -7.00 29.56
CA ARG A 138 13.66 -6.38 30.47
C ARG A 138 13.24 -5.04 29.88
N LEU A 139 12.09 -5.02 29.18
CA LEU A 139 11.58 -3.83 28.54
C LEU A 139 11.10 -2.91 29.66
N HIS A 140 11.99 -2.04 30.13
CA HIS A 140 11.65 -1.06 31.15
C HIS A 140 10.90 0.08 30.49
N VAL A 141 9.77 0.49 31.07
CA VAL A 141 8.90 1.56 30.56
C VAL A 141 9.64 2.90 30.35
N ASN A 142 10.65 3.20 31.17
CA ASN A 142 11.58 4.32 30.99
C ASN A 142 12.27 4.36 29.61
N MET A 143 12.33 3.25 28.87
CA MET A 143 12.82 3.26 27.50
C MET A 143 11.93 4.07 26.55
N GLY A 144 10.68 4.39 26.92
CA GLY A 144 9.86 5.38 26.22
C GLY A 144 10.60 6.71 26.04
N ASN A 145 11.39 7.11 27.05
CA ASN A 145 12.21 8.32 27.05
C ASN A 145 13.56 8.18 26.33
N LYS A 146 13.88 7.02 25.74
CA LYS A 146 15.11 6.88 24.94
C LYS A 146 15.08 7.90 23.79
N ARG A 147 16.19 8.61 23.59
CA ARG A 147 16.37 9.52 22.45
C ARG A 147 16.22 8.76 21.13
N GLN A 148 15.71 9.46 20.11
CA GLN A 148 15.65 8.93 18.76
C GLN A 148 17.04 8.52 18.26
N GLU A 149 17.13 7.36 17.62
CA GLU A 149 18.33 6.92 16.91
C GLU A 149 18.48 7.70 15.61
N THR A 150 19.62 8.33 15.41
CA THR A 150 19.91 9.16 14.24
C THR A 150 21.03 8.59 13.38
N ASN A 151 21.73 7.55 13.84
CA ASN A 151 22.78 6.90 13.06
C ASN A 151 22.19 5.90 12.04
N ASP A 152 22.11 6.33 10.78
CA ASP A 152 21.57 5.51 9.68
C ASP A 152 22.35 4.20 9.47
N ALA A 153 23.64 4.14 9.83
CA ALA A 153 24.44 2.93 9.68
C ALA A 153 23.96 1.75 10.54
N LEU A 154 23.14 2.00 11.58
CA LEU A 154 22.53 0.96 12.42
C LEU A 154 21.21 0.43 11.83
N ARG A 155 20.65 1.09 10.81
CA ARG A 155 19.39 0.71 10.19
C ARG A 155 19.55 -0.56 9.37
N ARG A 156 18.67 -1.53 9.61
CA ARG A 156 18.59 -2.79 8.84
C ARG A 156 17.50 -2.78 7.78
N THR A 157 16.37 -2.11 8.06
CA THR A 157 15.25 -1.96 7.11
C THR A 157 15.66 -1.07 5.96
N LYS A 158 15.47 -1.51 4.72
CA LYS A 158 15.84 -0.76 3.51
C LYS A 158 14.76 0.25 3.10
N VAL A 159 15.15 1.40 2.58
CA VAL A 159 14.24 2.42 2.04
C VAL A 159 14.21 2.34 0.52
N VAL A 160 13.02 2.12 -0.03
CA VAL A 160 12.76 2.15 -1.48
C VAL A 160 12.13 3.49 -1.84
N ALA A 161 12.77 4.26 -2.72
CA ALA A 161 12.27 5.56 -3.16
C ALA A 161 11.93 5.53 -4.64
N SER A 162 10.68 5.89 -4.98
CA SER A 162 10.29 6.07 -6.38
C SER A 162 10.88 7.35 -6.91
N LEU A 163 11.49 7.27 -8.09
CA LEU A 163 11.97 8.45 -8.77
C LEU A 163 10.95 8.97 -9.79
N GLY A 164 10.98 10.29 -10.03
CA GLY A 164 10.09 10.98 -10.97
C GLY A 164 10.54 12.42 -11.20
N PRO A 165 9.68 13.30 -11.75
CA PRO A 165 10.04 14.69 -12.07
C PRO A 165 10.65 15.49 -10.90
N ALA A 166 10.22 15.22 -9.66
CA ALA A 166 10.75 15.89 -8.47
C ALA A 166 12.15 15.40 -8.04
N SER A 167 12.64 14.27 -8.57
CA SER A 167 13.81 13.56 -8.04
C SER A 167 14.77 13.01 -9.10
N TRP A 168 14.47 13.10 -10.39
CA TRP A 168 15.32 12.63 -11.49
C TRP A 168 16.46 13.58 -11.91
N SER A 169 16.81 14.57 -11.09
CA SER A 169 17.90 15.51 -11.38
C SER A 169 19.24 15.06 -10.79
N GLU A 170 20.34 15.53 -11.39
CA GLU A 170 21.72 15.34 -10.88
C GLU A 170 21.91 15.89 -9.47
N GLU A 171 21.11 16.89 -9.08
CA GLU A 171 21.12 17.46 -7.75
C GLU A 171 20.39 16.57 -6.72
N MET A 172 19.24 16.00 -7.10
CA MET A 172 18.36 15.33 -6.13
C MET A 172 18.76 13.89 -5.83
N ILE A 173 19.25 13.15 -6.81
CA ILE A 173 19.70 11.77 -6.61
C ILE A 173 20.74 11.64 -5.49
N PRO A 174 21.86 12.40 -5.48
CA PRO A 174 22.84 12.29 -4.39
C PRO A 174 22.26 12.73 -3.04
N LYS A 175 21.39 13.74 -3.00
CA LYS A 175 20.67 14.15 -1.77
C LYS A 175 19.82 13.01 -1.21
N MET A 176 19.09 12.29 -2.07
CA MET A 176 18.26 11.16 -1.66
C MET A 176 19.08 9.96 -1.20
N ILE A 177 20.23 9.69 -1.82
CA ILE A 177 21.17 8.64 -1.38
C ILE A 177 21.69 8.98 0.02
N LEU A 178 22.15 10.22 0.24
CA LEU A 178 22.65 10.68 1.54
C LEU A 178 21.56 10.69 2.62
N ALA A 179 20.31 10.94 2.26
CA ALA A 179 19.16 10.88 3.17
C ALA A 179 18.80 9.44 3.60
N GLY A 180 19.33 8.41 2.93
CA GLY A 180 19.17 7.01 3.32
C GLY A 180 18.46 6.12 2.30
N THR A 181 18.30 6.55 1.05
CA THR A 181 17.74 5.68 0.00
C THR A 181 18.68 4.49 -0.28
N ASP A 182 18.16 3.27 -0.17
CA ASP A 182 18.89 2.05 -0.52
C ASP A 182 18.54 1.51 -1.89
N ILE A 183 17.27 1.70 -2.32
CA ILE A 183 16.76 1.17 -3.58
C ILE A 183 15.99 2.28 -4.31
N PHE A 184 16.38 2.61 -5.53
CA PHE A 184 15.57 3.47 -6.38
C PHE A 184 14.60 2.64 -7.22
N ARG A 185 13.31 3.01 -7.17
CA ARG A 185 12.26 2.42 -8.00
C ARG A 185 12.10 3.22 -9.29
N LEU A 186 12.29 2.55 -10.42
CA LEU A 186 12.01 3.01 -11.77
C LEU A 186 10.63 2.52 -12.20
N ASN A 187 9.63 3.41 -12.15
CA ASN A 187 8.25 3.05 -12.45
C ASN A 187 7.98 3.06 -13.97
N CYS A 188 7.93 1.88 -14.59
CA CYS A 188 7.75 1.70 -16.02
C CYS A 188 6.39 2.21 -16.52
N SER A 189 5.43 2.46 -15.63
CA SER A 189 4.18 3.14 -15.96
C SER A 189 4.38 4.49 -16.64
N HIS A 190 5.50 5.16 -16.35
CA HIS A 190 5.86 6.48 -16.86
C HIS A 190 7.08 6.44 -17.78
N ARG A 191 7.63 5.26 -18.09
CA ARG A 191 8.76 5.13 -19.02
C ARG A 191 8.32 5.59 -20.41
N ARG A 192 8.72 6.81 -20.76
CA ARG A 192 8.51 7.49 -22.04
C ARG A 192 9.69 8.45 -22.24
N GLY A 193 10.08 8.71 -23.49
CA GLY A 193 10.94 9.86 -23.81
C GLY A 193 12.39 9.82 -23.30
N GLY A 194 12.97 8.64 -23.02
CA GLY A 194 14.41 8.51 -22.75
C GLY A 194 14.86 8.80 -21.30
N ASP A 195 13.92 8.99 -20.36
CA ASP A 195 14.26 9.37 -18.99
C ASP A 195 15.08 8.30 -18.26
N PHE A 196 14.80 7.02 -18.47
CA PHE A 196 15.51 5.94 -17.78
C PHE A 196 16.94 5.83 -18.28
N GLU A 197 17.16 6.04 -19.58
CA GLU A 197 18.47 6.05 -20.23
C GLU A 197 19.38 7.14 -19.68
N ARG A 198 18.80 8.27 -19.24
CA ARG A 198 19.52 9.35 -18.55
C ARG A 198 19.70 9.08 -17.05
N VAL A 199 18.64 8.64 -16.38
CA VAL A 199 18.60 8.54 -14.91
C VAL A 199 19.34 7.32 -14.38
N TYR A 200 19.23 6.17 -15.03
CA TYR A 200 19.85 4.94 -14.53
C TYR A 200 21.38 5.04 -14.42
N PRO A 201 22.11 5.53 -15.44
CA PRO A 201 23.56 5.76 -15.33
C PRO A 201 23.91 6.77 -14.25
N LEU A 202 23.09 7.81 -14.08
CA LEU A 202 23.29 8.84 -13.07
C LEU A 202 23.17 8.26 -11.65
N ILE A 203 22.21 7.37 -11.39
CA ILE A 203 22.11 6.66 -10.10
C ILE A 203 23.41 5.91 -9.81
N ARG A 204 23.89 5.11 -10.78
CA ARG A 204 25.09 4.29 -10.61
C ARG A 204 26.33 5.15 -10.36
N LYS A 205 26.52 6.21 -11.15
CA LYS A 205 27.59 7.20 -10.97
C LYS A 205 27.56 7.83 -9.58
N CYS A 206 26.42 8.38 -9.16
CA CYS A 206 26.32 9.02 -7.85
C CYS A 206 26.52 8.04 -6.68
N ALA A 207 26.05 6.79 -6.81
CA ALA A 207 26.27 5.76 -5.80
C ALA A 207 27.76 5.43 -5.64
N GLU A 208 28.48 5.31 -6.75
CA GLU A 208 29.94 5.09 -6.77
C GLU A 208 30.70 6.27 -6.17
N GLU A 209 30.41 7.50 -6.62
CA GLU A 209 31.05 8.74 -6.12
C GLU A 209 30.85 8.93 -4.60
N LEU A 210 29.70 8.50 -4.08
CA LEU A 210 29.38 8.58 -2.65
C LEU A 210 29.88 7.36 -1.84
N GLY A 211 30.43 6.33 -2.51
CA GLY A 211 30.83 5.08 -1.86
C GLY A 211 29.67 4.35 -1.18
N ARG A 212 28.46 4.44 -1.75
CA ARG A 212 27.23 3.83 -1.22
C ARG A 212 26.74 2.72 -2.15
N LYS A 213 26.29 1.60 -1.57
CA LYS A 213 25.59 0.58 -2.33
C LYS A 213 24.13 0.98 -2.49
N VAL A 214 23.73 1.31 -3.71
CA VAL A 214 22.34 1.65 -4.08
C VAL A 214 21.88 0.70 -5.17
N GLU A 215 20.78 0.01 -4.92
CA GLU A 215 20.15 -0.92 -5.86
C GLU A 215 19.06 -0.21 -6.67
N CYS A 216 18.69 -0.78 -7.82
CA CYS A 216 17.61 -0.32 -8.68
C CYS A 216 16.55 -1.42 -8.79
N LEU A 217 15.30 -0.99 -8.81
CA LEU A 217 14.13 -1.84 -8.98
C LEU A 217 13.32 -1.31 -10.16
N GLY A 218 13.14 -2.14 -11.19
CA GLY A 218 12.20 -1.86 -12.28
C GLY A 218 10.80 -2.31 -11.89
N ASP A 219 9.80 -1.45 -12.02
CA ASP A 219 8.41 -1.79 -11.69
C ASP A 219 7.55 -1.76 -12.96
N LEU A 220 7.21 -2.95 -13.47
CA LEU A 220 6.41 -3.13 -14.67
C LEU A 220 4.99 -2.59 -14.45
N GLN A 221 4.37 -2.10 -15.52
CA GLN A 221 3.08 -1.43 -15.44
C GLN A 221 1.93 -2.38 -15.10
N GLY A 222 1.91 -3.56 -15.74
CA GLY A 222 0.80 -4.50 -15.69
C GLY A 222 -0.48 -3.99 -16.38
N PRO A 223 -1.54 -4.82 -16.40
CA PRO A 223 -2.83 -4.45 -16.96
C PRO A 223 -3.47 -3.28 -16.18
N LYS A 224 -3.63 -2.11 -16.81
CA LYS A 224 -4.30 -0.95 -16.21
C LYS A 224 -5.68 -0.71 -16.82
N PHE A 225 -6.71 -0.81 -16.00
CA PHE A 225 -8.07 -0.46 -16.38
C PHE A 225 -8.33 0.99 -16.01
N ARG A 226 -8.74 1.80 -17.00
CA ARG A 226 -8.95 3.23 -16.80
C ARG A 226 -10.14 3.70 -17.60
N VAL A 227 -10.91 4.59 -17.00
CA VAL A 227 -11.92 5.36 -17.71
C VAL A 227 -11.26 6.11 -18.87
N ALA A 228 -11.91 6.12 -20.02
CA ALA A 228 -11.46 6.83 -21.20
C ALA A 228 -11.64 8.35 -21.02
N GLU A 229 -11.64 9.09 -22.13
CA GLU A 229 -12.06 10.49 -22.13
C GLU A 229 -13.56 10.59 -21.81
N LEU A 230 -14.02 11.74 -21.32
CA LEU A 230 -15.41 11.95 -20.90
C LEU A 230 -15.99 13.24 -21.52
N ALA A 231 -17.30 13.28 -21.74
CA ALA A 231 -17.99 14.53 -22.10
C ALA A 231 -18.19 15.42 -20.88
N GLY A 232 -17.31 16.43 -20.76
CA GLY A 232 -17.24 17.29 -19.59
C GLY A 232 -16.34 16.68 -18.52
N ASP A 233 -15.32 17.41 -18.08
CA ASP A 233 -14.42 16.95 -17.01
C ASP A 233 -14.45 17.98 -15.88
N PRO A 234 -15.02 17.66 -14.69
CA PRO A 234 -15.53 16.34 -14.27
C PRO A 234 -16.99 16.05 -14.65
N VAL A 235 -17.33 14.76 -14.84
CA VAL A 235 -18.71 14.25 -14.95
C VAL A 235 -19.27 13.93 -13.56
N PRO A 236 -20.46 14.43 -13.18
CA PRO A 236 -21.10 14.03 -11.92
C PRO A 236 -21.68 12.62 -12.03
N LEU A 237 -21.31 11.75 -11.10
CA LEU A 237 -22.01 10.50 -10.84
C LEU A 237 -22.94 10.72 -9.65
N VAL A 238 -24.24 10.60 -9.85
CA VAL A 238 -25.25 10.74 -8.78
C VAL A 238 -25.67 9.37 -8.31
N GLU A 239 -25.72 9.18 -7.00
CA GLU A 239 -26.16 7.92 -6.40
C GLU A 239 -27.56 7.53 -6.90
N GLY A 240 -27.72 6.26 -7.28
CA GLY A 240 -28.97 5.72 -7.82
C GLY A 240 -29.08 5.75 -9.33
N ASP A 241 -28.30 6.58 -10.03
CA ASP A 241 -28.35 6.70 -11.49
C ASP A 241 -27.98 5.40 -12.20
N LEU A 242 -28.61 5.17 -13.35
CA LEU A 242 -28.28 4.09 -14.28
C LEU A 242 -27.51 4.65 -15.47
N LEU A 243 -26.40 4.01 -15.81
CA LEU A 243 -25.54 4.41 -16.92
C LEU A 243 -24.99 3.19 -17.67
N GLU A 244 -24.59 3.42 -18.91
CA GLU A 244 -23.85 2.42 -19.70
C GLU A 244 -22.37 2.44 -19.31
N PHE A 245 -21.78 1.26 -19.10
CA PHE A 245 -20.35 1.10 -18.88
C PHE A 245 -19.77 0.12 -19.91
N GLY A 246 -18.71 0.47 -20.62
CA GLY A 246 -18.21 -0.43 -21.66
C GLY A 246 -16.89 -0.06 -22.30
N ILE A 247 -16.63 -0.65 -23.46
CA ILE A 247 -15.44 -0.38 -24.26
C ILE A 247 -15.75 0.66 -25.32
N CYS A 248 -14.89 1.68 -25.44
CA CYS A 248 -14.97 2.67 -26.51
C CYS A 248 -14.93 1.99 -27.87
N ARG A 249 -15.88 2.35 -28.74
CA ARG A 249 -15.83 2.00 -30.16
C ARG A 249 -14.94 2.97 -30.94
N ASP A 250 -15.05 4.25 -30.61
CA ASP A 250 -14.27 5.35 -31.17
C ASP A 250 -14.20 6.53 -30.17
N ASP A 251 -13.53 7.62 -30.55
CA ASP A 251 -13.35 8.81 -29.70
C ASP A 251 -14.67 9.54 -29.39
N ASN A 252 -15.67 9.47 -30.29
CA ASN A 252 -16.97 10.08 -30.06
C ASN A 252 -17.82 9.25 -29.09
N ASP A 253 -17.69 7.92 -29.10
CA ASP A 253 -18.33 7.03 -28.13
C ASP A 253 -17.78 7.26 -26.71
N ALA A 254 -16.51 7.66 -26.57
CA ALA A 254 -15.91 7.97 -25.27
C ALA A 254 -16.61 9.15 -24.56
N ILE A 255 -17.06 10.13 -25.33
CA ILE A 255 -17.69 11.36 -24.82
C ILE A 255 -19.22 11.33 -24.95
N ARG A 256 -19.84 10.15 -25.03
CA ARG A 256 -21.30 10.06 -25.14
C ARG A 256 -21.97 10.28 -23.76
N PRO A 257 -22.90 11.24 -23.61
CA PRO A 257 -23.61 11.46 -22.35
C PRO A 257 -24.33 10.20 -21.86
N GLY A 258 -24.32 9.96 -20.55
CA GLY A 258 -24.95 8.78 -19.93
C GLY A 258 -24.13 7.49 -20.07
N ARG A 259 -22.88 7.58 -20.54
CA ARG A 259 -21.98 6.45 -20.69
C ARG A 259 -20.60 6.74 -20.12
N ILE A 260 -20.01 5.72 -19.51
CA ILE A 260 -18.61 5.67 -19.10
C ILE A 260 -17.95 4.57 -19.93
N THR A 261 -16.80 4.85 -20.51
CA THR A 261 -16.09 3.87 -21.32
C THR A 261 -14.66 3.67 -20.88
N MET A 262 -14.06 2.61 -21.39
CA MET A 262 -12.67 2.22 -21.25
C MET A 262 -12.06 2.05 -22.64
N LYS A 263 -10.74 2.15 -22.76
CA LYS A 263 -10.08 1.95 -24.07
C LYS A 263 -10.23 0.50 -24.54
N SER A 264 -10.22 0.31 -25.85
CA SER A 264 -10.31 -1.02 -26.49
C SER A 264 -8.95 -1.75 -26.48
N THR A 265 -8.38 -1.94 -25.29
CA THR A 265 -7.21 -2.83 -25.10
C THR A 265 -7.65 -4.26 -24.84
N VAL A 266 -6.74 -5.22 -24.98
CA VAL A 266 -7.04 -6.65 -24.77
C VAL A 266 -7.52 -6.89 -23.34
N GLU A 267 -6.84 -6.28 -22.37
CA GLU A 267 -7.09 -6.43 -20.93
C GLU A 267 -8.44 -5.81 -20.56
N GLN A 268 -8.72 -4.58 -21.02
CA GLN A 268 -9.98 -3.89 -20.71
C GLN A 268 -11.19 -4.61 -21.32
N ARG A 269 -11.06 -5.18 -22.53
CA ARG A 269 -12.09 -6.07 -23.09
C ARG A 269 -12.28 -7.33 -22.25
N ALA A 270 -11.19 -7.95 -21.77
CA ALA A 270 -11.27 -9.12 -20.90
C ALA A 270 -12.02 -8.82 -19.60
N LEU A 271 -11.82 -7.64 -18.99
CA LEU A 271 -12.57 -7.18 -17.82
C LEU A 271 -14.08 -7.14 -18.08
N VAL A 272 -14.51 -6.44 -19.14
CA VAL A 272 -15.95 -6.30 -19.45
C VAL A 272 -16.57 -7.64 -19.81
N LYS A 273 -15.83 -8.50 -20.51
CA LYS A 273 -16.26 -9.87 -20.81
C LYS A 273 -16.45 -10.71 -19.55
N ALA A 274 -15.57 -10.56 -18.56
CA ALA A 274 -15.60 -11.32 -17.31
C ALA A 274 -16.63 -10.81 -16.30
N ALA A 275 -17.02 -9.53 -16.39
CA ALA A 275 -18.03 -8.92 -15.52
C ALA A 275 -19.42 -9.60 -15.66
N LYS A 276 -20.10 -9.77 -14.53
CA LYS A 276 -21.45 -10.35 -14.41
C LYS A 276 -22.33 -9.45 -13.55
N PRO A 277 -23.66 -9.51 -13.70
CA PRO A 277 -24.58 -8.82 -12.79
C PRO A 277 -24.26 -9.12 -11.32
N GLY A 278 -24.34 -8.09 -10.48
CA GLY A 278 -24.04 -8.13 -9.05
C GLY A 278 -22.60 -7.72 -8.68
N ILE A 279 -21.67 -7.68 -9.63
CA ILE A 279 -20.28 -7.29 -9.37
C ILE A 279 -20.16 -5.77 -9.22
N ASP A 280 -19.30 -5.35 -8.30
CA ASP A 280 -18.94 -3.96 -8.11
C ASP A 280 -17.72 -3.56 -8.94
N LEU A 281 -17.79 -2.42 -9.61
CA LEU A 281 -16.67 -1.72 -10.21
C LEU A 281 -16.34 -0.51 -9.34
N LEU A 282 -15.09 -0.46 -8.88
CA LEU A 282 -14.57 0.60 -8.04
C LEU A 282 -13.81 1.58 -8.93
N ILE A 283 -14.11 2.87 -8.83
CA ILE A 283 -13.51 3.90 -9.68
C ILE A 283 -12.77 4.89 -8.79
N GLU A 284 -11.57 5.30 -9.23
CA GLU A 284 -10.70 6.24 -8.52
C GLU A 284 -10.36 5.75 -7.10
N ASP A 285 -9.61 4.64 -7.03
CA ASP A 285 -9.14 4.01 -5.79
C ASP A 285 -10.27 3.68 -4.80
N GLY A 286 -11.45 3.40 -5.36
CA GLY A 286 -12.67 3.10 -4.63
C GLY A 286 -13.47 4.32 -4.23
N LEU A 287 -13.05 5.57 -4.47
CA LEU A 287 -13.86 6.74 -4.09
C LEU A 287 -15.28 6.69 -4.67
N MET A 288 -15.43 6.22 -5.90
CA MET A 288 -16.72 5.98 -6.54
C MET A 288 -16.97 4.47 -6.71
N LYS A 289 -18.24 4.06 -6.67
CA LYS A 289 -18.64 2.66 -6.77
C LYS A 289 -19.87 2.53 -7.66
N VAL A 290 -19.79 1.66 -8.66
CA VAL A 290 -20.94 1.29 -9.50
C VAL A 290 -21.13 -0.22 -9.46
N ASN A 291 -22.39 -0.67 -9.44
CA ASN A 291 -22.74 -2.09 -9.44
C ASN A 291 -23.27 -2.49 -10.82
N VAL A 292 -22.80 -3.61 -11.36
CA VAL A 292 -23.28 -4.14 -12.65
C VAL A 292 -24.69 -4.69 -12.44
N VAL A 293 -25.69 -4.07 -13.07
CA VAL A 293 -27.09 -4.54 -12.99
C VAL A 293 -27.43 -5.51 -14.10
N GLU A 294 -26.81 -5.36 -15.27
CA GLU A 294 -27.09 -6.17 -16.46
C GLU A 294 -25.86 -6.22 -17.37
N LYS A 295 -25.59 -7.36 -17.99
CA LYS A 295 -24.59 -7.49 -19.06
C LYS A 295 -25.31 -7.38 -20.41
N LEU A 296 -25.09 -6.28 -21.13
CA LEU A 296 -25.74 -6.00 -22.42
C LEU A 296 -25.03 -6.72 -23.56
N SER A 297 -23.70 -6.83 -23.51
CA SER A 297 -22.87 -7.59 -24.45
C SER A 297 -21.49 -7.89 -23.84
N ASP A 298 -20.58 -8.48 -24.61
CA ASP A 298 -19.18 -8.68 -24.20
C ASP A 298 -18.35 -7.39 -24.13
N THR A 299 -18.91 -6.25 -24.56
CA THR A 299 -18.26 -4.93 -24.50
C THR A 299 -19.10 -3.88 -23.77
N GLU A 300 -20.28 -4.25 -23.27
CA GLU A 300 -21.22 -3.30 -22.67
C GLU A 300 -21.96 -3.89 -21.46
N LEU A 301 -22.02 -3.09 -20.41
CA LEU A 301 -22.69 -3.33 -19.14
C LEU A 301 -23.66 -2.18 -18.89
N LYS A 302 -24.74 -2.49 -18.18
CA LYS A 302 -25.56 -1.49 -17.51
C LYS A 302 -25.17 -1.50 -16.05
N VAL A 303 -24.88 -0.33 -15.49
CA VAL A 303 -24.45 -0.21 -14.09
C VAL A 303 -25.30 0.81 -13.34
N LYS A 304 -25.42 0.62 -12.04
CA LYS A 304 -26.06 1.54 -11.11
C LYS A 304 -25.01 2.20 -10.24
N VAL A 305 -25.06 3.52 -10.09
CA VAL A 305 -24.19 4.25 -9.16
C VAL A 305 -24.60 3.93 -7.73
N ILE A 306 -23.69 3.33 -6.96
CA ILE A 306 -23.86 3.03 -5.53
C ILE A 306 -23.24 4.13 -4.68
N ARG A 307 -22.06 4.63 -5.09
CA ARG A 307 -21.41 5.80 -4.48
C ARG A 307 -20.98 6.74 -5.59
N GLY A 308 -21.61 7.92 -5.59
CA GLY A 308 -21.38 8.98 -6.57
C GLY A 308 -20.11 9.79 -6.32
N GLY A 309 -19.87 10.79 -7.17
CA GLY A 309 -18.67 11.64 -7.11
C GLY A 309 -18.45 12.45 -8.37
N LYS A 310 -17.31 13.13 -8.44
CA LYS A 310 -16.87 13.89 -9.62
C LYS A 310 -15.87 13.05 -10.41
N LEU A 311 -16.34 12.31 -11.40
CA LEU A 311 -15.51 11.44 -12.21
C LEU A 311 -14.71 12.27 -13.22
N LYS A 312 -13.39 12.12 -13.20
CA LYS A 312 -12.49 12.68 -14.22
C LYS A 312 -12.05 11.62 -15.23
N ALA A 313 -11.53 12.06 -16.37
CA ALA A 313 -10.96 11.14 -17.35
C ALA A 313 -9.75 10.37 -16.77
N ARG A 314 -9.47 9.19 -17.32
CA ARG A 314 -8.25 8.38 -17.03
C ARG A 314 -8.13 7.86 -15.59
N LYS A 315 -9.20 7.95 -14.79
CA LYS A 315 -9.26 7.39 -13.44
C LYS A 315 -9.25 5.87 -13.49
N GLY A 316 -8.60 5.25 -12.49
CA GLY A 316 -8.46 3.80 -12.40
C GLY A 316 -9.80 3.11 -12.17
N VAL A 317 -9.93 1.88 -12.68
CA VAL A 317 -11.07 1.00 -12.46
C VAL A 317 -10.57 -0.31 -11.85
N ASN A 318 -11.18 -0.74 -10.76
CA ASN A 318 -10.84 -1.94 -10.02
C ASN A 318 -12.06 -2.86 -9.95
N VAL A 319 -11.81 -4.18 -9.97
CA VAL A 319 -12.86 -5.21 -9.97
C VAL A 319 -12.45 -6.33 -9.01
N PRO A 320 -12.84 -6.22 -7.72
CA PRO A 320 -12.43 -7.14 -6.65
C PRO A 320 -12.72 -8.62 -6.91
N ASP A 321 -13.93 -8.90 -7.38
CA ASP A 321 -14.49 -10.26 -7.37
C ASP A 321 -14.29 -11.02 -8.68
N VAL A 322 -13.45 -10.52 -9.60
CA VAL A 322 -13.32 -11.07 -10.95
C VAL A 322 -11.87 -11.42 -11.25
N GLU A 323 -11.62 -12.70 -11.53
CA GLU A 323 -10.40 -13.12 -12.21
C GLU A 323 -10.49 -12.71 -13.68
N ILE A 324 -9.54 -11.88 -14.13
CA ILE A 324 -9.48 -11.40 -15.50
C ILE A 324 -8.55 -12.33 -16.27
N ASP A 325 -9.11 -13.04 -17.25
CA ASP A 325 -8.37 -13.95 -18.12
C ASP A 325 -7.57 -13.15 -19.18
N CYS A 326 -6.45 -12.57 -18.75
CA CYS A 326 -5.48 -11.91 -19.61
C CYS A 326 -4.05 -12.27 -19.18
N ALA A 327 -3.09 -12.09 -20.09
CA ALA A 327 -1.67 -12.24 -19.76
C ALA A 327 -1.28 -11.30 -18.62
N ALA A 328 -0.34 -11.74 -17.79
CA ALA A 328 0.14 -10.92 -16.68
C ALA A 328 1.02 -9.77 -17.18
N LEU A 329 1.83 -10.04 -18.22
CA LEU A 329 2.63 -9.03 -18.89
C LEU A 329 1.91 -8.53 -20.15
N THR A 330 1.68 -7.23 -20.22
CA THR A 330 1.23 -6.56 -21.44
C THR A 330 2.37 -6.48 -22.46
N GLU A 331 2.07 -6.18 -23.73
CA GLU A 331 3.11 -5.93 -24.75
C GLU A 331 4.13 -4.88 -24.28
N LYS A 332 3.64 -3.81 -23.64
CA LYS A 332 4.49 -2.77 -23.04
C LYS A 332 5.37 -3.33 -21.91
N ASP A 333 4.83 -4.21 -21.06
CA ASP A 333 5.61 -4.81 -19.97
C ASP A 333 6.73 -5.71 -20.49
N ILE A 334 6.51 -6.42 -21.59
CA ILE A 334 7.56 -7.22 -22.25
C ILE A 334 8.67 -6.29 -22.75
N GLU A 335 8.34 -5.22 -23.48
CA GLU A 335 9.32 -4.22 -23.94
C GLU A 335 10.11 -3.57 -22.80
N ASP A 336 9.43 -3.23 -21.70
CA ASP A 336 10.07 -2.64 -20.53
C ASP A 336 10.94 -3.66 -19.77
N ALA A 337 10.50 -4.91 -19.66
CA ALA A 337 11.28 -5.99 -19.05
C ALA A 337 12.56 -6.24 -19.84
N GLU A 338 12.47 -6.35 -21.17
CA GLU A 338 13.63 -6.52 -22.04
C GLU A 338 14.60 -5.34 -21.92
N TYR A 339 14.08 -4.11 -21.85
CA TYR A 339 14.91 -2.93 -21.60
C TYR A 339 15.64 -3.01 -20.25
N LEU A 340 14.92 -3.32 -19.16
CA LEU A 340 15.50 -3.41 -17.82
C LEU A 340 16.56 -4.52 -17.71
N LEU A 341 16.34 -5.64 -18.40
CA LEU A 341 17.28 -6.75 -18.50
C LEU A 341 18.51 -6.43 -19.37
N GLY A 342 18.37 -5.49 -20.32
CA GLY A 342 19.44 -5.03 -21.20
C GLY A 342 20.32 -3.93 -20.61
N LEU A 343 19.99 -3.39 -19.43
CA LEU A 343 20.86 -2.44 -18.72
C LEU A 343 22.18 -3.12 -18.29
N ASP A 344 23.25 -2.34 -18.15
CA ASP A 344 24.55 -2.83 -17.68
C ASP A 344 25.02 -2.09 -16.41
N PRO A 345 25.07 -2.77 -15.24
CA PRO A 345 24.47 -4.08 -14.99
C PRO A 345 22.93 -4.01 -15.11
N PRO A 346 22.20 -5.13 -15.21
CA PRO A 346 20.75 -5.14 -15.07
C PRO A 346 20.31 -4.58 -13.70
N VAL A 347 19.05 -4.17 -13.59
CA VAL A 347 18.46 -3.82 -12.28
C VAL A 347 18.45 -5.01 -11.33
N GLU A 348 18.53 -4.77 -10.02
CA GLU A 348 18.58 -5.85 -9.02
C GLU A 348 17.21 -6.52 -8.80
N TYR A 349 16.11 -5.82 -9.10
CA TYR A 349 14.76 -6.34 -8.96
C TYR A 349 13.90 -5.96 -10.17
N ILE A 350 13.04 -6.87 -10.60
CA ILE A 350 11.92 -6.55 -11.51
C ILE A 350 10.62 -6.92 -10.79
N CYS A 351 9.72 -5.94 -10.67
CA CYS A 351 8.40 -6.16 -10.11
C CYS A 351 7.37 -6.49 -11.18
N VAL A 352 6.61 -7.54 -10.94
CA VAL A 352 5.49 -7.96 -11.78
C VAL A 352 4.20 -7.49 -11.12
N SER A 353 3.53 -6.53 -11.77
CA SER A 353 2.24 -5.98 -11.32
C SER A 353 1.10 -6.98 -11.52
N PHE A 354 0.10 -6.92 -10.66
CA PHE A 354 -1.13 -7.72 -10.66
C PHE A 354 -0.90 -9.24 -10.73
N ALA A 355 0.21 -9.73 -10.17
CA ALA A 355 0.50 -11.16 -10.10
C ALA A 355 -0.54 -11.89 -9.24
N GLN A 356 -1.21 -12.88 -9.82
CA GLN A 356 -2.29 -13.66 -9.22
C GLN A 356 -1.92 -15.14 -9.05
N LYS A 357 -0.98 -15.67 -9.84
CA LYS A 357 -0.55 -17.08 -9.81
C LYS A 357 0.90 -17.24 -10.25
N ALA A 358 1.47 -18.42 -9.98
CA ALA A 358 2.86 -18.73 -10.35
C ALA A 358 3.14 -18.62 -11.86
N GLN A 359 2.13 -18.83 -12.71
CA GLN A 359 2.30 -18.73 -14.16
C GLN A 359 2.63 -17.30 -14.61
N ASP A 360 2.10 -16.30 -13.92
CA ASP A 360 2.32 -14.88 -14.23
C ASP A 360 3.80 -14.49 -14.12
N LEU A 361 4.52 -15.14 -13.20
CA LEU A 361 5.97 -14.95 -13.02
C LEU A 361 6.80 -15.77 -14.01
N GLN A 362 6.23 -16.87 -14.53
CA GLN A 362 6.91 -17.68 -15.54
C GLN A 362 7.19 -16.88 -16.81
N GLU A 363 6.28 -15.98 -17.20
CA GLU A 363 6.45 -15.15 -18.39
C GLU A 363 7.76 -14.32 -18.32
N LEU A 364 8.08 -13.75 -17.16
CA LEU A 364 9.34 -13.01 -16.98
C LEU A 364 10.57 -13.93 -16.98
N ILE A 365 10.46 -15.14 -16.42
CA ILE A 365 11.53 -16.15 -16.49
C ILE A 365 11.79 -16.54 -17.94
N ASP A 366 10.74 -16.78 -18.73
CA ASP A 366 10.83 -17.15 -20.13
C ASP A 366 11.48 -16.03 -20.97
N ILE A 367 11.22 -14.75 -20.64
CA ILE A 367 11.91 -13.60 -21.25
C ILE A 367 13.41 -13.64 -20.91
N MET A 368 13.78 -13.84 -19.65
CA MET A 368 15.20 -13.95 -19.24
C MET A 368 15.91 -15.12 -19.92
N ASP A 369 15.23 -16.26 -20.08
CA ASP A 369 15.75 -17.44 -20.78
C ASP A 369 15.94 -17.15 -22.28
N ARG A 370 14.94 -16.54 -22.93
CA ARG A 370 15.00 -16.14 -24.34
C ARG A 370 16.15 -15.17 -24.62
N MET A 371 16.35 -14.19 -23.73
CA MET A 371 17.45 -13.23 -23.80
C MET A 371 18.79 -13.81 -23.34
N LYS A 372 18.81 -15.05 -22.82
CA LYS A 372 20.01 -15.73 -22.31
C LYS A 372 20.72 -14.96 -21.21
N ILE A 373 19.95 -14.35 -20.29
CA ILE A 373 20.49 -13.63 -19.15
C ILE A 373 21.17 -14.65 -18.21
N PRO A 374 22.49 -14.49 -17.92
CA PRO A 374 23.21 -15.35 -17.00
C PRO A 374 22.55 -15.37 -15.62
N GLU A 375 22.51 -16.54 -14.98
CA GLU A 375 21.80 -16.74 -13.70
C GLU A 375 22.25 -15.75 -12.63
N GLU A 376 23.56 -15.49 -12.53
CA GLU A 376 24.17 -14.55 -11.59
C GLU A 376 23.86 -13.07 -11.86
N LYS A 377 23.37 -12.76 -13.08
CA LYS A 377 22.96 -11.41 -13.49
C LYS A 377 21.43 -11.24 -13.52
N ARG A 378 20.66 -12.29 -13.25
CA ARG A 378 19.19 -12.20 -13.27
C ARG A 378 18.71 -11.29 -12.14
N PRO A 379 17.84 -10.31 -12.45
CA PRO A 379 17.14 -9.56 -11.41
C PRO A 379 16.30 -10.51 -10.55
N LYS A 380 16.15 -10.17 -9.27
CA LYS A 380 15.21 -10.86 -8.39
C LYS A 380 13.79 -10.56 -8.83
N ILE A 381 12.98 -11.61 -9.02
CA ILE A 381 11.56 -11.45 -9.34
C ILE A 381 10.82 -11.04 -8.06
N CYS A 382 10.06 -9.94 -8.16
CA CYS A 382 9.32 -9.32 -7.06
C CYS A 382 7.83 -9.19 -7.43
N PRO A 383 6.99 -10.23 -7.32
CA PRO A 383 5.54 -10.10 -7.47
C PRO A 383 4.98 -9.00 -6.57
N LYS A 384 4.10 -8.20 -7.14
CA LYS A 384 3.27 -7.24 -6.41
C LYS A 384 1.94 -7.90 -6.09
N ILE A 385 1.69 -8.07 -4.79
CA ILE A 385 0.44 -8.63 -4.30
C ILE A 385 -0.58 -7.50 -4.21
N GLU A 386 -1.39 -7.39 -5.26
CA GLU A 386 -2.37 -6.32 -5.51
C GLU A 386 -3.81 -6.83 -5.57
N LYS A 387 -3.98 -8.16 -5.65
CA LYS A 387 -5.27 -8.82 -5.88
C LYS A 387 -5.57 -9.86 -4.80
N PRO A 388 -6.84 -10.00 -4.35
CA PRO A 388 -7.26 -11.02 -3.39
C PRO A 388 -6.86 -12.45 -3.81
N GLN A 389 -6.96 -12.75 -5.10
CA GLN A 389 -6.66 -14.06 -5.70
C GLN A 389 -5.21 -14.49 -5.43
N ALA A 390 -4.28 -13.52 -5.40
CA ALA A 390 -2.88 -13.76 -5.10
C ALA A 390 -2.66 -14.26 -3.66
N LEU A 391 -3.53 -13.90 -2.71
CA LEU A 391 -3.46 -14.41 -1.34
C LEU A 391 -3.74 -15.91 -1.28
N THR A 392 -4.67 -16.40 -2.10
CA THR A 392 -5.02 -17.83 -2.19
C THR A 392 -3.90 -18.64 -2.84
N ASN A 393 -3.23 -18.06 -3.85
CA ASN A 393 -2.17 -18.72 -4.62
C ASN A 393 -0.76 -18.38 -4.12
N ILE A 394 -0.64 -17.79 -2.93
CA ILE A 394 0.58 -17.14 -2.47
C ILE A 394 1.80 -18.07 -2.43
N ASP A 395 1.59 -19.34 -2.06
CA ASP A 395 2.70 -20.29 -1.89
C ASP A 395 3.37 -20.59 -3.25
N GLY A 396 2.58 -20.81 -4.31
CA GLY A 396 3.12 -21.00 -5.66
C GLY A 396 3.75 -19.73 -6.25
N ILE A 397 3.25 -18.53 -5.88
CA ILE A 397 3.90 -17.26 -6.24
C ILE A 397 5.27 -17.15 -5.55
N ILE A 398 5.35 -17.46 -4.26
CA ILE A 398 6.59 -17.42 -3.48
C ILE A 398 7.64 -18.37 -4.04
N GLU A 399 7.26 -19.58 -4.46
CA GLU A 399 8.18 -20.58 -5.04
C GLU A 399 8.97 -20.08 -6.25
N LYS A 400 8.41 -19.16 -7.04
CA LYS A 400 9.06 -18.57 -8.22
C LYS A 400 9.67 -17.19 -7.98
N SER A 401 9.72 -16.74 -6.72
CA SER A 401 10.09 -15.38 -6.36
C SER A 401 11.35 -15.31 -5.49
N GLN A 402 12.07 -14.20 -5.58
CA GLN A 402 13.22 -13.90 -4.70
C GLN A 402 12.98 -12.65 -3.85
N ALA A 403 11.95 -11.88 -4.20
CA ALA A 403 11.40 -10.81 -3.41
C ALA A 403 9.87 -10.83 -3.47
N LEU A 404 9.20 -10.06 -2.63
CA LEU A 404 7.75 -9.89 -2.66
C LEU A 404 7.38 -8.46 -2.26
N MET A 405 6.44 -7.84 -2.96
CA MET A 405 5.91 -6.53 -2.61
C MET A 405 4.47 -6.64 -2.12
N VAL A 406 4.21 -6.20 -0.89
CA VAL A 406 2.86 -5.94 -0.40
C VAL A 406 2.43 -4.57 -0.91
N ALA A 407 1.67 -4.53 -1.99
CA ALA A 407 1.25 -3.31 -2.67
C ALA A 407 -0.12 -2.86 -2.16
N ARG A 408 -0.11 -2.15 -1.02
CA ARG A 408 -1.29 -1.84 -0.19
C ARG A 408 -2.32 -0.94 -0.86
N GLY A 409 -1.93 -0.13 -1.84
CA GLY A 409 -2.79 0.77 -2.59
C GLY A 409 -3.87 -0.02 -3.32
N ASP A 410 -3.50 -0.69 -4.41
CA ASP A 410 -4.42 -1.56 -5.16
C ASP A 410 -5.01 -2.66 -4.29
N LEU A 411 -4.21 -3.33 -3.44
CA LEU A 411 -4.71 -4.39 -2.57
C LEU A 411 -5.82 -3.91 -1.62
N GLY A 412 -5.71 -2.69 -1.09
CA GLY A 412 -6.71 -2.10 -0.20
C GLY A 412 -7.95 -1.57 -0.90
N VAL A 413 -7.87 -1.28 -2.20
CA VAL A 413 -9.06 -1.07 -3.03
C VAL A 413 -9.80 -2.39 -3.22
N GLU A 414 -9.07 -3.50 -3.33
CA GLU A 414 -9.64 -4.79 -3.72
C GLU A 414 -10.07 -5.67 -2.52
N LEU A 415 -9.52 -5.47 -1.32
CA LEU A 415 -9.86 -6.23 -0.12
C LEU A 415 -10.72 -5.48 0.89
N GLU A 416 -11.05 -4.21 0.64
CA GLU A 416 -11.38 -3.20 1.66
C GLU A 416 -10.16 -2.86 2.55
N VAL A 417 -10.14 -1.65 3.09
CA VAL A 417 -8.93 -1.07 3.70
C VAL A 417 -8.57 -1.76 5.03
N GLU A 418 -9.56 -2.17 5.83
CA GLU A 418 -9.41 -2.88 7.09
C GLU A 418 -8.83 -4.29 6.93
N ARG A 419 -8.95 -4.92 5.75
CA ARG A 419 -8.40 -6.27 5.55
C ARG A 419 -6.91 -6.26 5.18
N VAL A 420 -6.37 -5.08 4.87
CA VAL A 420 -4.98 -4.90 4.43
C VAL A 420 -3.96 -5.20 5.53
N PRO A 421 -4.07 -4.69 6.79
CA PRO A 421 -3.01 -4.85 7.77
C PRO A 421 -2.78 -6.33 8.16
N PHE A 422 -3.83 -7.12 8.29
CA PHE A 422 -3.71 -8.57 8.50
C PHE A 422 -3.06 -9.28 7.30
N SER A 423 -3.51 -8.95 6.08
CA SER A 423 -2.96 -9.51 4.85
C SER A 423 -1.47 -9.18 4.71
N GLN A 424 -1.08 -7.93 4.97
CA GLN A 424 0.31 -7.48 4.99
C GLN A 424 1.16 -8.30 5.96
N LYS A 425 0.73 -8.45 7.23
CA LYS A 425 1.48 -9.21 8.23
C LYS A 425 1.65 -10.68 7.81
N THR A 426 0.61 -11.28 7.27
CA THR A 426 0.62 -12.68 6.79
C THR A 426 1.58 -12.86 5.61
N LEU A 427 1.51 -11.96 4.61
CA LEU A 427 2.40 -11.97 3.44
C LEU A 427 3.87 -11.81 3.85
N ILE A 428 4.16 -10.85 4.74
CA ILE A 428 5.52 -10.65 5.26
C ILE A 428 6.02 -11.92 5.94
N ALA A 429 5.23 -12.55 6.82
CA ALA A 429 5.65 -13.75 7.53
C ALA A 429 5.92 -14.91 6.58
N LYS A 430 5.00 -15.20 5.65
CA LYS A 430 5.19 -16.27 4.65
C LYS A 430 6.42 -16.05 3.77
N ALA A 431 6.58 -14.85 3.23
CA ALA A 431 7.72 -14.53 2.38
C ALA A 431 9.05 -14.59 3.17
N LYS A 432 9.07 -14.13 4.42
CA LYS A 432 10.27 -14.26 5.28
C LYS A 432 10.59 -15.70 5.65
N ALA A 433 9.59 -16.54 5.90
CA ALA A 433 9.80 -17.97 6.15
C ALA A 433 10.41 -18.67 4.92
N ALA A 434 10.09 -18.21 3.72
CA ALA A 434 10.69 -18.68 2.47
C ALA A 434 12.02 -17.98 2.10
N GLY A 435 12.54 -17.09 2.95
CA GLY A 435 13.83 -16.41 2.73
C GLY A 435 13.78 -15.22 1.76
N LEU A 436 12.60 -14.74 1.36
CA LEU A 436 12.45 -13.65 0.41
C LEU A 436 12.75 -12.28 1.02
N PHE A 437 13.25 -11.37 0.19
CA PHE A 437 13.22 -9.94 0.48
C PHE A 437 11.77 -9.43 0.38
N VAL A 438 11.31 -8.64 1.34
CA VAL A 438 9.89 -8.21 1.36
C VAL A 438 9.81 -6.70 1.44
N ILE A 439 9.04 -6.10 0.55
CA ILE A 439 8.80 -4.67 0.45
C ILE A 439 7.36 -4.40 0.87
N THR A 440 7.15 -3.50 1.83
CA THR A 440 5.82 -2.93 2.09
C THR A 440 5.75 -1.61 1.34
N ALA A 441 4.77 -1.46 0.45
CA ALA A 441 4.71 -0.33 -0.48
C ALA A 441 3.41 0.47 -0.35
N THR A 442 3.41 1.65 -0.99
CA THR A 442 2.31 2.61 -1.16
C THR A 442 1.83 3.30 0.12
N GLN A 443 1.55 4.60 0.04
CA GLN A 443 0.92 5.42 1.10
C GLN A 443 1.51 5.22 2.51
N MET A 444 2.84 5.17 2.61
CA MET A 444 3.52 5.01 3.92
C MET A 444 3.63 6.35 4.68
N VAL A 445 3.88 7.44 3.94
CA VAL A 445 4.03 8.82 4.43
C VAL A 445 3.39 9.79 3.42
N GLU A 446 2.16 9.50 3.00
CA GLU A 446 1.47 10.18 1.88
C GLU A 446 1.23 11.67 2.15
N SER A 447 0.94 12.04 3.39
CA SER A 447 0.82 13.43 3.85
C SER A 447 2.02 14.29 3.45
N MET A 448 3.23 13.70 3.43
CA MET A 448 4.47 14.42 3.09
C MET A 448 4.59 14.83 1.61
N ILE A 449 3.62 14.49 0.75
CA ILE A 449 3.53 15.03 -0.60
C ILE A 449 3.18 16.53 -0.54
N GLU A 450 2.34 16.94 0.41
CA GLU A 450 1.84 18.32 0.54
C GLU A 450 2.27 18.98 1.87
N ALA A 451 2.54 18.17 2.90
CA ALA A 451 2.91 18.62 4.23
C ALA A 451 4.40 18.41 4.53
N PRO A 452 5.02 19.26 5.37
CA PRO A 452 6.43 19.10 5.75
C PRO A 452 6.67 18.02 6.81
N VAL A 453 5.62 17.49 7.43
CA VAL A 453 5.67 16.46 8.48
C VAL A 453 4.66 15.35 8.18
N PRO A 454 5.01 14.08 8.51
CA PRO A 454 4.17 12.92 8.21
C PRO A 454 2.92 12.85 9.08
#